data_AF-A0A502KQC8-F1
#
_entry.id   AF-A0A502KQC8-F1
#
_cell.length_a   1.000
_cell.length_b   1.000
_cell.length_c   1.000
_cell.angle_alpha   90.00
_cell.angle_beta   90.00
_cell.angle_gamma   90.00
#
_symmetry.space_group_name_H-M   'P 1'
#
loop_
_entity.id
_entity.type
_entity.pdbx_description
1 polymer ?
#
loop_
_entity_poly.entity_id
_entity_poly.type
_entity_poly.pdbx_seq_one_letter_code
_entity_poly.pdbx_strand_id
1 'polypeptide(L)'
;MIHAITYGSLIGSGILPIQIAREQPISSSRLDLVVFDKQINGQFYQSNLLPKAAIEVKGGAYGNRNALHDEISSNGYCADMDKLEKEALKGVESWFICIDMPELGRSINLNRIADIYAQCKSRHISFAYYCQGEDSFFNAPTDTKESYEKVNLSNSYGSDTPVQSILNIDNPAFITMCNELLKINGHEANTVAALYQLFRDANFGVQQLSLETYFSFAKTNGSRMHDRPDMVIFNQHFDGKFNLYKGGNKNCSNDAHKMAHINTIFEVKGSALMNKKGDSARLKIYLDDITKLQNWQNMASKNGSKDLKAYFICLDGRKKSLHNSAIEEMVNKSSNVSIVYIGNERIEVFP
;
A
#
# COMPACT_ATOMS: atom_id res chain seq x y z
N MET A 1 -3.97 -0.40 1.65
CA MET A 1 -4.37 1.00 1.32
C MET A 1 -4.07 1.96 2.47
N ILE A 2 -4.57 1.71 3.68
CA ILE A 2 -4.43 2.66 4.80
C ILE A 2 -2.95 3.00 5.10
N HIS A 3 -2.07 1.99 5.14
CA HIS A 3 -0.64 2.23 5.34
C HIS A 3 0.00 3.18 4.32
N ALA A 4 -0.46 3.17 3.07
CA ALA A 4 0.04 4.07 2.04
C ALA A 4 -0.53 5.49 2.18
N ILE A 5 -1.77 5.63 2.66
CA ILE A 5 -2.35 6.93 3.01
C ILE A 5 -1.59 7.52 4.21
N THR A 6 -1.29 6.73 5.23
CA THR A 6 -0.47 7.15 6.37
C THR A 6 0.92 7.57 5.92
N TYR A 7 1.57 6.77 5.07
CA TYR A 7 2.86 7.10 4.45
C TYR A 7 2.83 8.45 3.71
N GLY A 8 1.83 8.64 2.84
CA GLY A 8 1.65 9.89 2.11
C GLY A 8 1.41 11.11 3.02
N SER A 9 0.64 10.93 4.08
CA SER A 9 0.36 11.98 5.06
C SER A 9 1.62 12.39 5.84
N LEU A 10 2.49 11.42 6.17
CA LEU A 10 3.78 11.70 6.80
C LEU A 10 4.69 12.52 5.86
N ILE A 11 4.71 12.19 4.56
CA ILE A 11 5.45 12.97 3.55
C ILE A 11 4.89 14.38 3.42
N GLY A 12 3.56 14.51 3.30
CA GLY A 12 2.90 15.81 3.24
C GLY A 12 3.14 16.68 4.49
N SER A 13 3.49 16.05 5.61
CA SER A 13 3.87 16.72 6.86
C SER A 13 5.37 17.11 6.92
N GLY A 14 6.14 16.85 5.86
CA GLY A 14 7.56 17.19 5.75
C GLY A 14 8.55 16.08 6.10
N ILE A 15 8.08 14.85 6.36
CA ILE A 15 8.98 13.71 6.61
C ILE A 15 9.48 13.16 5.27
N LEU A 16 10.79 13.03 5.10
CA LEU A 16 11.32 12.58 3.82
C LEU A 16 11.03 11.08 3.58
N PRO A 17 10.77 10.65 2.33
CA PRO A 17 10.57 9.25 1.98
C PRO A 17 11.67 8.29 2.48
N ILE A 18 12.92 8.76 2.50
CA ILE A 18 14.11 8.03 2.99
C ILE A 18 14.15 7.86 4.52
N GLN A 19 13.22 8.47 5.24
CA GLN A 19 13.06 8.35 6.69
C GLN A 19 11.93 7.39 7.08
N ILE A 20 11.17 6.86 6.12
CA ILE A 20 9.99 6.06 6.40
C ILE A 20 10.18 4.66 5.80
N ALA A 21 10.23 3.65 6.66
CA ALA A 21 10.24 2.25 6.26
C ALA A 21 8.82 1.68 6.36
N ARG A 22 8.38 0.95 5.33
CA ARG A 22 7.17 0.14 5.38
C ARG A 22 7.51 -1.32 5.60
N GLU A 23 6.65 -2.06 6.30
CA GLU A 23 6.80 -3.51 6.51
C GLU A 23 8.17 -3.87 7.11
N GLN A 24 8.65 -3.02 8.04
CA GLN A 24 10.00 -3.08 8.56
C GLN A 24 10.11 -4.17 9.64
N PRO A 25 11.02 -5.14 9.49
CA PRO A 25 11.33 -6.07 10.57
C PRO A 25 11.98 -5.33 11.72
N ILE A 26 11.42 -5.50 12.91
CA ILE A 26 12.01 -5.06 14.17
C ILE A 26 11.98 -6.24 15.14
N SER A 27 13.17 -6.64 15.58
CA SER A 27 13.41 -7.87 16.36
C SER A 27 12.81 -9.10 15.66
N SER A 28 11.88 -9.82 16.32
CA SER A 28 11.21 -11.01 15.77
C SER A 28 9.87 -10.71 15.10
N SER A 29 9.54 -9.43 14.91
CA SER A 29 8.24 -8.98 14.40
C SER A 29 8.40 -8.03 13.22
N ARG A 30 7.26 -7.60 12.67
CA ARG A 30 7.19 -6.61 11.60
C ARG A 30 6.17 -5.55 11.98
N LEU A 31 6.54 -4.29 11.75
CA LEU A 31 5.69 -3.12 11.94
C LEU A 31 5.30 -2.52 10.60
N ASP A 32 4.07 -2.01 10.52
CA ASP A 32 3.51 -1.48 9.28
C ASP A 32 4.28 -0.25 8.77
N LEU A 33 4.56 0.73 9.64
CA LEU A 33 5.42 1.87 9.34
C LEU A 33 6.39 2.18 10.49
N VAL A 34 7.60 2.59 10.11
CA VAL A 34 8.65 3.03 11.04
C VAL A 34 9.27 4.31 10.51
N VAL A 35 9.38 5.33 11.36
CA VAL A 35 9.93 6.65 11.03
C VAL A 35 11.24 6.87 11.76
N PHE A 36 12.24 7.44 11.09
CA PHE A 36 13.56 7.72 11.65
C PHE A 36 13.90 9.21 11.61
N ASP A 37 14.55 9.72 12.67
CA ASP A 37 14.95 11.13 12.74
C ASP A 37 16.05 11.51 11.75
N LYS A 38 16.86 10.53 11.33
CA LYS A 38 17.97 10.74 10.39
C LYS A 38 17.62 10.14 9.04
N GLN A 39 18.18 10.71 7.99
CA GLN A 39 18.16 10.10 6.67
C GLN A 39 18.83 8.73 6.75
N ILE A 40 18.07 7.68 6.46
CA ILE A 40 18.61 6.34 6.29
C ILE A 40 18.83 6.19 4.79
N ASN A 41 20.00 5.67 4.37
CA ASN A 41 20.32 5.41 2.97
C ASN A 41 19.50 4.22 2.42
N GLY A 42 18.20 4.15 2.70
CA GLY A 42 17.26 3.13 2.27
C GLY A 42 17.49 1.72 2.83
N GLN A 43 18.57 1.49 3.59
CA GLN A 43 18.92 0.19 4.17
C GLN A 43 18.33 0.02 5.58
N PHE A 44 17.01 0.13 5.68
CA PHE A 44 16.29 0.03 6.95
C PHE A 44 16.52 -1.32 7.67
N TYR A 45 16.72 -2.42 6.94
CA TYR A 45 17.01 -3.75 7.51
C TYR A 45 18.35 -3.86 8.26
N GLN A 46 19.28 -2.93 8.03
CA GLN A 46 20.63 -2.95 8.62
C GLN A 46 20.85 -1.82 9.60
N SER A 47 19.88 -0.92 9.77
CA SER A 47 20.04 0.20 10.69
C SER A 47 19.85 -0.26 12.13
N ASN A 48 20.91 -0.17 12.94
CA ASN A 48 20.83 -0.23 14.41
C ASN A 48 20.29 1.07 15.01
N LEU A 49 19.68 1.94 14.18
CA LEU A 49 19.16 3.21 14.62
C LEU A 49 17.84 2.97 15.33
N LEU A 50 17.70 3.57 16.51
CA LEU A 50 16.42 3.61 17.20
C LEU A 50 15.45 4.45 16.36
N PRO A 51 14.26 3.92 16.02
CA PRO A 51 13.24 4.71 15.33
C PRO A 51 12.81 5.92 16.16
N LYS A 52 12.37 6.97 15.47
CA LYS A 52 11.62 8.06 16.09
C LYS A 52 10.22 7.61 16.46
N ALA A 53 9.55 6.96 15.50
CA ALA A 53 8.19 6.48 15.67
C ALA A 53 7.97 5.10 15.04
N ALA A 54 7.06 4.34 15.63
CA ALA A 54 6.57 3.05 15.15
C ALA A 54 5.04 3.10 15.08
N ILE A 55 4.47 2.64 13.97
CA ILE A 55 3.03 2.72 13.73
C ILE A 55 2.54 1.36 13.26
N GLU A 56 1.52 0.84 13.95
CA GLU A 56 0.72 -0.28 13.48
C GLU A 56 -0.68 0.24 13.17
N VAL A 57 -1.22 -0.15 12.01
CA VAL A 57 -2.54 0.26 11.55
C VAL A 57 -3.40 -0.95 11.28
N LYS A 58 -4.55 -0.99 11.94
CA LYS A 58 -5.55 -2.03 11.80
C LYS A 58 -6.79 -1.50 11.11
N GLY A 59 -7.29 -2.28 10.17
CA GLY A 59 -8.48 -1.94 9.41
C GLY A 59 -8.57 -2.76 8.14
N GLY A 60 -9.65 -2.59 7.40
CA GLY A 60 -9.86 -3.29 6.14
C GLY A 60 -10.74 -4.53 6.25
N ALA A 61 -10.74 -5.29 5.15
CA ALA A 61 -11.56 -6.47 4.96
C ALA A 61 -10.70 -7.72 4.84
N TYR A 62 -10.98 -8.75 5.65
CA TYR A 62 -10.51 -10.11 5.36
C TYR A 62 -11.62 -10.88 4.66
N GLY A 63 -11.55 -10.89 3.33
CA GLY A 63 -12.58 -11.51 2.49
C GLY A 63 -13.92 -10.80 2.62
N ASN A 64 -14.75 -11.23 3.58
CA ASN A 64 -16.12 -10.80 3.77
C ASN A 64 -16.43 -10.21 5.15
N ARG A 65 -15.41 -9.91 5.97
CA ARG A 65 -15.60 -9.35 7.32
C ARG A 65 -14.63 -8.22 7.58
N ASN A 66 -15.02 -7.33 8.47
CA ASN A 66 -14.17 -6.28 8.99
C ASN A 66 -13.05 -6.89 9.85
N ALA A 67 -11.79 -6.61 9.49
CA ALA A 67 -10.61 -7.19 10.12
C ALA A 67 -10.53 -6.94 11.63
N LEU A 68 -11.01 -5.78 12.08
CA LEU A 68 -10.97 -5.37 13.48
C LEU A 68 -11.77 -6.30 14.40
N HIS A 69 -12.81 -6.97 13.88
CA HIS A 69 -13.63 -7.89 14.67
C HIS A 69 -12.85 -9.12 15.13
N ASP A 70 -11.96 -9.62 14.29
CA ASP A 70 -11.21 -10.85 14.53
C ASP A 70 -9.88 -10.57 15.26
N GLU A 71 -9.27 -9.40 15.03
CA GLU A 71 -7.96 -9.06 15.58
C GLU A 71 -8.00 -8.40 16.96
N ILE A 72 -9.13 -7.82 17.35
CA ILE A 72 -9.28 -7.14 18.64
C ILE A 72 -10.24 -7.94 19.51
N SER A 73 -9.70 -8.43 20.62
CA SER A 73 -10.46 -9.23 21.58
C SER A 73 -11.52 -8.40 22.32
N SER A 74 -12.38 -9.10 23.04
CA SER A 74 -13.45 -8.48 23.83
C SER A 74 -12.99 -7.55 24.96
N ASN A 75 -11.71 -7.60 25.36
CA ASN A 75 -11.12 -6.69 26.35
C ASN A 75 -10.23 -5.61 25.72
N GLY A 76 -10.37 -5.40 24.40
CA GLY A 76 -9.64 -4.38 23.64
C GLY A 76 -8.19 -4.73 23.31
N TYR A 77 -7.72 -5.93 23.65
CA TYR A 77 -6.36 -6.37 23.39
C TYR A 77 -6.18 -6.77 21.91
N CYS A 78 -5.01 -6.44 21.36
CA CYS A 78 -4.54 -6.89 20.06
C CYS A 78 -3.08 -7.32 20.19
N ALA A 79 -2.70 -8.44 19.58
CA ALA A 79 -1.34 -8.97 19.69
C ALA A 79 -0.27 -8.00 19.14
N ASP A 80 -0.64 -7.12 18.22
CA ASP A 80 0.29 -6.14 17.65
C ASP A 80 0.65 -5.01 18.64
N MET A 81 -0.14 -4.82 19.70
CA MET A 81 0.23 -3.93 20.81
C MET A 81 1.51 -4.42 21.51
N ASP A 82 1.73 -5.73 21.59
CA ASP A 82 2.94 -6.28 22.23
C ASP A 82 4.19 -6.07 21.37
N LYS A 83 4.01 -5.86 20.05
CA LYS A 83 5.11 -5.44 19.17
C LYS A 83 5.47 -3.98 19.46
N LEU A 84 4.46 -3.11 19.54
CA LEU A 84 4.63 -1.68 19.79
C LEU A 84 5.16 -1.40 21.19
N GLU A 85 4.70 -2.11 22.21
CA GLU A 85 5.16 -1.95 23.60
C GLU A 85 6.69 -2.10 23.72
N LYS A 86 7.27 -3.07 22.99
CA LYS A 86 8.73 -3.28 22.98
C LYS A 86 9.50 -2.08 22.45
N GLU A 87 8.92 -1.33 21.51
CA GLU A 87 9.53 -0.11 20.98
C GLU A 87 9.23 1.08 21.90
N ALA A 88 8.01 1.20 22.41
CA ALA A 88 7.62 2.23 23.38
C ALA A 88 8.52 2.22 24.62
N LEU A 89 8.84 1.03 25.17
CA LEU A 89 9.76 0.88 26.31
C LEU A 89 11.20 1.30 26.02
N LYS A 90 11.59 1.45 24.75
CA LYS A 90 12.88 2.02 24.34
C LYS A 90 12.82 3.54 24.13
N GLY A 91 11.67 4.17 24.36
CA GLY A 91 11.43 5.58 24.12
C GLY A 91 11.02 5.93 22.68
N VAL A 92 10.57 4.94 21.88
CA VAL A 92 10.05 5.17 20.53
C VAL A 92 8.58 5.61 20.62
N GLU A 93 8.21 6.68 19.93
CA GLU A 93 6.81 7.10 19.82
C GLU A 93 6.00 6.01 19.10
N SER A 94 5.05 5.39 19.78
CA SER A 94 4.36 4.20 19.27
C SER A 94 2.87 4.45 19.08
N TRP A 95 2.34 4.18 17.88
CA TRP A 95 0.94 4.44 17.53
C TRP A 95 0.22 3.16 17.09
N PHE A 96 -0.93 2.92 17.70
CA PHE A 96 -1.90 1.93 17.24
C PHE A 96 -3.09 2.67 16.61
N ILE A 97 -3.32 2.48 15.32
CA ILE A 97 -4.35 3.21 14.58
C ILE A 97 -5.41 2.22 14.09
N CYS A 98 -6.67 2.42 14.44
CA CYS A 98 -7.78 1.57 14.01
C CYS A 98 -8.70 2.32 13.04
N ILE A 99 -8.99 1.73 11.88
CA ILE A 99 -9.95 2.26 10.90
C ILE A 99 -11.05 1.23 10.62
N ASP A 100 -12.26 1.57 11.02
CA ASP A 100 -13.46 0.75 10.89
C ASP A 100 -14.20 1.05 9.57
N MET A 101 -14.83 0.03 9.00
CA MET A 101 -15.55 0.10 7.73
C MET A 101 -17.02 -0.32 7.96
N PRO A 102 -17.95 0.64 8.17
CA PRO A 102 -19.35 0.34 8.47
C PRO A 102 -20.04 -0.60 7.47
N GLU A 103 -19.65 -0.49 6.20
CA GLU A 103 -20.15 -1.32 5.10
C GLU A 103 -19.86 -2.83 5.26
N LEU A 104 -18.90 -3.20 6.11
CA LEU A 104 -18.55 -4.57 6.47
C LEU A 104 -19.08 -4.99 7.84
N GLY A 105 -19.88 -4.12 8.47
CA GLY A 105 -20.23 -4.17 9.89
C GLY A 105 -19.23 -3.40 10.74
N ARG A 106 -19.74 -2.54 11.63
CA ARG A 106 -18.93 -1.81 12.61
C ARG A 106 -18.39 -2.79 13.65
N SER A 107 -17.07 -2.89 13.76
CA SER A 107 -16.41 -3.81 14.70
C SER A 107 -16.23 -3.19 16.08
N ILE A 108 -15.93 -1.89 16.13
CA ILE A 108 -15.56 -1.21 17.36
C ILE A 108 -16.65 -0.18 17.69
N ASN A 109 -17.30 -0.38 18.83
CA ASN A 109 -18.23 0.59 19.43
C ASN A 109 -17.52 1.45 20.48
N LEU A 110 -18.20 2.47 21.03
CA LEU A 110 -17.61 3.40 22.01
C LEU A 110 -17.00 2.71 23.23
N ASN A 111 -17.65 1.67 23.77
CA ASN A 111 -17.11 0.92 24.91
C ASN A 111 -15.82 0.20 24.53
N ARG A 112 -15.78 -0.42 23.34
CA ARG A 112 -14.58 -1.08 22.82
C ARG A 112 -13.45 -0.08 22.57
N ILE A 113 -13.74 1.15 22.12
CA ILE A 113 -12.72 2.22 22.00
C ILE A 113 -12.07 2.47 23.37
N ALA A 114 -12.86 2.57 24.43
CA ALA A 114 -12.35 2.79 25.79
C ALA A 114 -11.48 1.60 26.28
N ASP A 115 -11.92 0.36 26.01
CA ASP A 115 -11.14 -0.84 26.34
C ASP A 115 -9.79 -0.87 25.61
N ILE A 116 -9.79 -0.59 24.30
CA ILE A 116 -8.56 -0.54 23.47
C ILE A 116 -7.63 0.58 23.99
N TYR A 117 -8.19 1.77 24.24
CA TYR A 117 -7.43 2.88 24.79
C TYR A 117 -6.75 2.51 26.12
N ALA A 118 -7.46 1.83 27.02
CA ALA A 118 -6.89 1.37 28.28
C ALA A 118 -5.71 0.39 28.07
N GLN A 119 -5.82 -0.53 27.11
CA GLN A 119 -4.74 -1.47 26.75
C GLN A 119 -3.53 -0.76 26.13
N CYS A 120 -3.76 0.23 25.26
CA CYS A 120 -2.69 1.04 24.67
C CYS A 120 -1.98 1.88 25.74
N LYS A 121 -2.74 2.54 26.61
CA LYS A 121 -2.21 3.39 27.67
C LYS A 121 -1.33 2.61 28.66
N SER A 122 -1.76 1.42 29.06
CA SER A 122 -0.96 0.57 29.97
C SER A 122 0.38 0.11 29.36
N ARG A 123 0.52 0.22 28.04
CA ARG A 123 1.70 -0.17 27.26
C ARG A 123 2.49 1.02 26.71
N HIS A 124 2.15 2.25 27.13
CA HIS A 124 2.75 3.50 26.63
C HIS A 124 2.59 3.72 25.12
N ILE A 125 1.46 3.28 24.56
CA ILE A 125 1.13 3.39 23.13
C ILE A 125 0.05 4.47 22.93
N SER A 126 0.26 5.36 21.97
CA SER A 126 -0.75 6.30 21.47
C SER A 126 -1.81 5.56 20.66
N PHE A 127 -3.07 5.99 20.77
CA PHE A 127 -4.19 5.33 20.09
C PHE A 127 -4.99 6.33 19.25
N ALA A 128 -5.36 5.92 18.03
CA ALA A 128 -6.33 6.64 17.21
C ALA A 128 -7.38 5.67 16.66
N TYR A 129 -8.64 6.12 16.61
CA TYR A 129 -9.73 5.36 16.01
C TYR A 129 -10.58 6.25 15.10
N TYR A 130 -10.88 5.74 13.92
CA TYR A 130 -11.80 6.37 12.98
C TYR A 130 -12.75 5.35 12.37
N CYS A 131 -14.04 5.67 12.30
CA CYS A 131 -15.01 4.90 11.53
C CYS A 131 -15.27 5.64 10.22
N GLN A 132 -15.06 4.99 9.08
CA GLN A 132 -15.21 5.65 7.78
C GLN A 132 -16.60 6.27 7.61
N GLY A 133 -16.62 7.56 7.28
CA GLY A 133 -17.85 8.34 7.07
C GLY A 133 -18.32 9.10 8.30
N GLU A 134 -17.70 8.93 9.46
CA GLU A 134 -17.92 9.80 10.62
C GLU A 134 -17.24 11.16 10.41
N ASP A 135 -17.78 12.20 11.05
CA ASP A 135 -17.28 13.58 10.98
C ASP A 135 -16.19 13.88 12.02
N SER A 136 -15.78 12.87 12.78
CA SER A 136 -14.78 12.96 13.82
C SER A 136 -14.01 11.66 13.99
N PHE A 137 -12.80 11.76 14.55
CA PHE A 137 -12.00 10.61 14.97
C PHE A 137 -11.56 10.77 16.42
N PHE A 138 -11.38 9.64 17.10
CA PHE A 138 -10.83 9.59 18.44
C PHE A 138 -9.30 9.64 18.37
N ASN A 139 -8.69 10.54 19.15
CA ASN A 139 -7.25 10.74 19.22
C ASN A 139 -6.80 10.69 20.69
N ALA A 140 -5.86 9.81 21.02
CA ALA A 140 -5.32 9.67 22.36
C ALA A 140 -3.81 9.46 22.33
N PRO A 141 -3.02 10.53 22.16
CA PRO A 141 -1.57 10.47 22.28
C PRO A 141 -1.14 10.18 23.72
N THR A 142 -0.02 9.47 23.93
CA THR A 142 0.44 9.06 25.27
C THR A 142 0.63 10.23 26.25
N ASP A 143 1.14 11.36 25.76
CA ASP A 143 1.55 12.51 26.60
C ASP A 143 0.51 13.63 26.69
N THR A 144 -0.66 13.45 26.06
CA THR A 144 -1.71 14.48 26.01
C THR A 144 -3.07 13.89 26.37
N LYS A 145 -4.04 14.77 26.65
CA LYS A 145 -5.41 14.34 26.92
C LYS A 145 -6.06 13.82 25.64
N GLU A 146 -6.85 12.76 25.76
CA GLU A 146 -7.67 12.26 24.67
C GLU A 146 -8.69 13.31 24.18
N SER A 147 -8.93 13.31 22.88
CA SER A 147 -9.84 14.25 22.20
C SER A 147 -10.62 13.56 21.07
N TYR A 148 -11.70 14.21 20.65
CA TYR A 148 -12.39 13.91 19.41
C TYR A 148 -12.14 15.06 18.44
N GLU A 149 -11.46 14.76 17.35
CA GLU A 149 -11.04 15.75 16.36
C GLU A 149 -11.96 15.68 15.15
N LYS A 150 -12.34 16.84 14.59
CA LYS A 150 -13.22 16.89 13.41
C LYS A 150 -12.48 16.50 12.14
N VAL A 151 -13.16 15.75 11.28
CA VAL A 151 -12.71 15.40 9.93
C VAL A 151 -13.51 16.20 8.92
N ASN A 152 -12.81 16.88 8.01
CA ASN A 152 -13.45 17.44 6.82
C ASN A 152 -13.64 16.31 5.80
N LEU A 153 -14.88 15.86 5.65
CA LEU A 153 -15.25 14.92 4.58
C LEU A 153 -15.21 15.68 3.24
N SER A 154 -14.03 15.73 2.62
CA SER A 154 -13.91 16.29 1.28
C SER A 154 -14.46 15.29 0.25
N ASN A 155 -15.48 15.70 -0.49
CA ASN A 155 -15.85 15.03 -1.75
C ASN A 155 -14.80 15.38 -2.81
N SER A 156 -13.66 14.69 -2.80
CA SER A 156 -12.71 14.80 -3.90
C SER A 156 -13.32 14.14 -5.12
N TYR A 157 -13.71 14.94 -6.12
CA TYR A 157 -13.98 14.40 -7.45
C TYR A 157 -12.73 13.64 -7.92
N GLY A 158 -12.93 12.44 -8.48
CA GLY A 158 -11.84 11.66 -9.02
C GLY A 158 -11.19 12.33 -10.24
N SER A 159 -9.94 11.98 -10.53
CA SER A 159 -9.21 12.41 -11.71
C SER A 159 -9.53 11.49 -12.89
N ASP A 160 -9.71 12.07 -14.08
CA ASP A 160 -9.77 11.38 -15.37
C ASP A 160 -8.43 11.43 -16.12
N THR A 161 -7.39 11.96 -15.48
CA THR A 161 -6.06 12.12 -16.07
C THR A 161 -5.50 10.78 -16.55
N PRO A 162 -5.03 10.65 -17.80
CA PRO A 162 -4.47 9.39 -18.28
C PRO A 162 -3.22 8.97 -17.49
N VAL A 163 -3.19 7.72 -17.01
CA VAL A 163 -2.03 7.15 -16.28
C VAL A 163 -0.70 7.36 -17.01
N GLN A 164 -0.69 7.21 -18.34
CA GLN A 164 0.50 7.41 -19.17
C GLN A 164 1.05 8.85 -19.10
N SER A 165 0.20 9.85 -18.89
CA SER A 165 0.66 11.24 -18.71
C SER A 165 1.36 11.46 -17.36
N ILE A 166 1.02 10.65 -16.37
CA ILE A 166 1.64 10.68 -15.04
C ILE A 166 2.95 9.91 -15.07
N LEU A 167 2.96 8.72 -15.66
CA LEU A 167 4.15 7.87 -15.84
C LEU A 167 4.91 8.25 -17.11
N ASN A 168 5.32 9.51 -17.18
CA ASN A 168 6.04 10.08 -18.31
C ASN A 168 7.36 10.68 -17.82
N ILE A 169 8.45 10.45 -18.57
CA ILE A 169 9.77 11.01 -18.27
C ILE A 169 9.79 12.55 -18.26
N ASP A 170 8.83 13.19 -18.94
CA ASP A 170 8.65 14.64 -18.95
C ASP A 170 7.87 15.16 -17.74
N ASN A 171 7.28 14.28 -16.92
CA ASN A 171 6.57 14.65 -15.70
C ASN A 171 7.56 14.81 -14.53
N PRO A 172 7.79 16.02 -13.99
CA PRO A 172 8.77 16.25 -12.93
C PRO A 172 8.45 15.49 -11.64
N ALA A 173 7.17 15.29 -11.32
CA ALA A 173 6.75 14.55 -10.12
C ALA A 173 7.14 13.07 -10.22
N PHE A 174 6.95 12.47 -11.39
CA PHE A 174 7.37 11.09 -11.67
C PHE A 174 8.89 10.92 -11.61
N ILE A 175 9.64 11.82 -12.25
CA ILE A 175 11.12 11.81 -12.18
C ILE A 175 11.62 11.98 -10.74
N THR A 176 11.00 12.86 -9.96
CA THR A 176 11.34 13.06 -8.55
C THR A 176 11.12 11.78 -7.76
N MET A 177 9.95 11.15 -7.90
CA MET A 177 9.64 9.87 -7.27
C MET A 177 10.66 8.79 -7.64
N CYS A 178 11.00 8.63 -8.92
CA CYS A 178 11.98 7.65 -9.38
C CYS A 178 13.37 7.86 -8.74
N ASN A 179 13.83 9.11 -8.68
CA ASN A 179 15.11 9.46 -8.08
C ASN A 179 15.15 9.21 -6.57
N GLU A 180 14.02 9.40 -5.88
CA GLU A 180 13.90 9.08 -4.46
C GLU A 180 13.89 7.58 -4.22
N LEU A 181 13.15 6.83 -5.04
CA LEU A 181 13.09 5.37 -4.95
C LEU A 181 14.45 4.71 -5.16
N LEU A 182 15.31 5.24 -6.03
CA LEU A 182 16.68 4.73 -6.19
C LEU A 182 17.57 4.95 -4.96
N LYS A 183 17.29 5.98 -4.14
CA LYS A 183 17.95 6.21 -2.85
C LYS A 183 17.41 5.28 -1.76
N ILE A 184 16.14 4.89 -1.90
CA ILE A 184 15.47 3.95 -1.03
C ILE A 184 15.78 2.53 -1.54
N ASN A 185 16.87 1.92 -1.08
CA ASN A 185 17.09 0.47 -1.25
C ASN A 185 16.10 -0.37 -0.41
N GLY A 186 14.83 0.03 -0.39
CA GLY A 186 13.77 -0.43 0.48
C GLY A 186 12.87 -1.46 -0.17
N HIS A 187 11.81 -1.83 0.54
CA HIS A 187 10.88 -2.88 0.16
C HIS A 187 9.99 -2.44 -1.02
N GLU A 188 9.43 -3.40 -1.77
CA GLU A 188 8.41 -3.14 -2.80
C GLU A 188 7.24 -2.32 -2.26
N ALA A 189 6.95 -2.47 -0.96
CA ALA A 189 5.96 -1.68 -0.24
C ALA A 189 6.24 -0.16 -0.29
N ASN A 190 7.49 0.29 -0.19
CA ASN A 190 7.84 1.71 -0.32
C ASN A 190 7.55 2.21 -1.74
N THR A 191 7.91 1.43 -2.76
CA THR A 191 7.63 1.76 -4.16
C THR A 191 6.13 1.88 -4.43
N VAL A 192 5.33 0.93 -3.94
CA VAL A 192 3.87 0.98 -4.09
C VAL A 192 3.27 2.19 -3.35
N ALA A 193 3.80 2.57 -2.19
CA ALA A 193 3.33 3.75 -1.47
C ALA A 193 3.71 5.06 -2.18
N ALA A 194 4.92 5.16 -2.73
CA ALA A 194 5.35 6.30 -3.52
C ALA A 194 4.51 6.44 -4.80
N LEU A 195 4.22 5.32 -5.46
CA LEU A 195 3.32 5.29 -6.62
C LEU A 195 1.91 5.75 -6.24
N TYR A 196 1.37 5.25 -5.13
CA TYR A 196 0.08 5.71 -4.60
C TYR A 196 0.08 7.23 -4.39
N GLN A 197 1.12 7.78 -3.77
CA GLN A 197 1.25 9.21 -3.54
C GLN A 197 1.35 10.02 -4.84
N LEU A 198 2.13 9.56 -5.82
CA LEU A 198 2.23 10.21 -7.14
C LEU A 198 0.85 10.38 -7.80
N PHE A 199 -0.01 9.37 -7.72
CA PHE A 199 -1.38 9.48 -8.26
C PHE A 199 -2.28 10.37 -7.39
N ARG A 200 -2.12 10.36 -6.06
CA ARG A 200 -2.84 11.27 -5.17
C ARG A 200 -2.49 12.73 -5.48
N ASP A 201 -1.22 13.04 -5.73
CA ASP A 201 -0.75 14.36 -6.12
C ASP A 201 -1.26 14.77 -7.52
N ALA A 202 -1.54 13.79 -8.38
CA ALA A 202 -2.24 13.95 -9.65
C ALA A 202 -3.79 13.96 -9.52
N ASN A 203 -4.30 14.25 -8.31
CA ASN A 203 -5.73 14.37 -7.97
C ASN A 203 -6.57 13.08 -8.07
N PHE A 204 -5.97 11.90 -8.17
CA PHE A 204 -6.76 10.66 -8.10
C PHE A 204 -7.38 10.51 -6.73
N GLY A 205 -8.69 10.30 -6.64
CA GLY A 205 -9.44 10.14 -5.39
C GLY A 205 -9.03 8.90 -4.60
N VAL A 206 -9.21 8.90 -3.28
CA VAL A 206 -8.97 7.70 -2.44
C VAL A 206 -9.89 6.54 -2.83
N GLN A 207 -11.04 6.84 -3.44
CA GLN A 207 -11.95 5.85 -4.01
C GLN A 207 -11.44 5.27 -5.33
N GLN A 208 -10.53 5.92 -6.05
CA GLN A 208 -9.99 5.40 -7.31
C GLN A 208 -8.78 4.50 -7.12
N LEU A 209 -8.04 4.66 -6.04
CA LEU A 209 -6.77 3.99 -5.82
C LEU A 209 -6.91 2.90 -4.78
N SER A 210 -6.56 1.67 -5.15
CA SER A 210 -6.59 0.54 -4.25
C SER A 210 -5.27 -0.20 -4.27
N LEU A 211 -4.83 -0.67 -3.10
CA LEU A 211 -3.67 -1.55 -2.97
C LEU A 211 -4.15 -2.94 -2.64
N GLU A 212 -3.55 -3.96 -3.26
CA GLU A 212 -3.83 -5.37 -3.01
C GLU A 212 -5.32 -5.77 -3.12
N THR A 213 -6.04 -5.23 -4.11
CA THR A 213 -7.47 -5.48 -4.29
C THR A 213 -7.75 -6.94 -4.62
N TYR A 214 -8.74 -7.53 -3.94
CA TYR A 214 -9.19 -8.89 -4.20
C TYR A 214 -10.25 -8.94 -5.30
N PHE A 215 -10.18 -9.96 -6.14
CA PHE A 215 -11.20 -10.31 -7.12
C PHE A 215 -11.49 -11.81 -7.04
N SER A 216 -12.76 -12.17 -7.07
CA SER A 216 -13.22 -13.56 -6.91
C SER A 216 -12.79 -14.43 -8.09
N PHE A 217 -12.75 -13.86 -9.31
CA PHE A 217 -12.30 -14.59 -10.50
C PHE A 217 -10.80 -14.87 -10.51
N ALA A 218 -9.99 -14.15 -9.73
CA ALA A 218 -8.53 -14.29 -9.70
C ALA A 218 -8.06 -15.29 -8.62
N LYS A 219 -8.89 -16.29 -8.31
CA LYS A 219 -8.57 -17.30 -7.29
C LYS A 219 -7.64 -18.36 -7.86
N THR A 220 -6.50 -18.58 -7.22
CA THR A 220 -5.56 -19.63 -7.63
C THR A 220 -6.04 -20.99 -7.14
N ASN A 221 -6.08 -21.98 -8.04
CA ASN A 221 -6.49 -23.35 -7.70
C ASN A 221 -5.60 -23.92 -6.58
N GLY A 222 -6.23 -24.48 -5.54
CA GLY A 222 -5.53 -25.03 -4.37
C GLY A 222 -4.96 -23.99 -3.41
N SER A 223 -5.06 -22.69 -3.70
CA SER A 223 -4.63 -21.61 -2.83
C SER A 223 -5.80 -20.96 -2.08
N ARG A 224 -5.52 -20.50 -0.85
CA ARG A 224 -6.42 -19.59 -0.13
C ARG A 224 -6.27 -18.14 -0.61
N MET A 225 -5.17 -17.83 -1.30
CA MET A 225 -4.86 -16.48 -1.79
C MET A 225 -5.33 -16.31 -3.24
N HIS A 226 -5.81 -15.11 -3.55
CA HIS A 226 -6.06 -14.67 -4.91
C HIS A 226 -4.77 -14.11 -5.50
N ASP A 227 -4.59 -14.28 -6.80
CA ASP A 227 -3.57 -13.56 -7.53
C ASP A 227 -4.00 -12.09 -7.60
N ARG A 228 -3.24 -11.19 -6.97
CA ARG A 228 -3.63 -9.79 -6.74
C ARG A 228 -2.59 -8.85 -7.37
N PRO A 229 -3.02 -7.81 -8.11
CA PRO A 229 -2.14 -6.72 -8.49
C PRO A 229 -1.70 -5.95 -7.24
N ASP A 230 -0.51 -5.37 -7.28
CA ASP A 230 0.01 -4.55 -6.19
C ASP A 230 -0.80 -3.26 -6.02
N MET A 231 -1.21 -2.66 -7.15
CA MET A 231 -2.09 -1.50 -7.17
C MET A 231 -3.10 -1.59 -8.31
N VAL A 232 -4.30 -1.07 -8.06
CA VAL A 232 -5.40 -0.96 -9.03
C VAL A 232 -5.89 0.49 -9.05
N ILE A 233 -6.09 1.02 -10.25
CA ILE A 233 -6.73 2.31 -10.50
C ILE A 233 -8.09 2.07 -11.15
N PHE A 234 -9.11 2.66 -10.56
CA PHE A 234 -10.47 2.73 -11.07
C PHE A 234 -10.74 4.12 -11.67
N ASN A 235 -11.73 4.18 -12.58
CA ASN A 235 -12.17 5.45 -13.14
C ASN A 235 -12.81 6.36 -12.07
N GLN A 236 -13.00 7.63 -12.42
CA GLN A 236 -13.52 8.70 -11.55
C GLN A 236 -14.96 8.47 -11.06
N HIS A 237 -15.67 7.47 -11.59
CA HIS A 237 -17.04 7.13 -11.22
C HIS A 237 -17.14 5.96 -10.24
N PHE A 238 -16.00 5.36 -9.85
CA PHE A 238 -15.99 4.29 -8.88
C PHE A 238 -16.23 4.81 -7.45
N ASP A 239 -17.07 4.12 -6.70
CA ASP A 239 -17.55 4.53 -5.37
C ASP A 239 -16.73 3.97 -4.20
N GLY A 240 -15.57 3.37 -4.48
CA GLY A 240 -14.65 2.87 -3.46
C GLY A 240 -14.99 1.49 -2.89
N LYS A 241 -15.93 0.74 -3.49
CA LYS A 241 -16.30 -0.63 -3.10
C LYS A 241 -15.22 -1.67 -3.41
N PHE A 242 -14.05 -1.54 -2.78
CA PHE A 242 -12.89 -2.40 -2.99
C PHE A 242 -13.06 -3.80 -2.38
N ASN A 243 -13.95 -3.95 -1.40
CA ASN A 243 -14.22 -5.22 -0.73
C ASN A 243 -14.62 -6.31 -1.73
N LEU A 244 -14.23 -7.55 -1.42
CA LEU A 244 -14.51 -8.69 -2.30
C LEU A 244 -16.02 -8.96 -2.41
N TYR A 245 -16.74 -8.83 -1.29
CA TYR A 245 -18.14 -9.21 -1.15
C TYR A 245 -18.98 -8.08 -0.54
N LYS A 246 -20.11 -7.77 -1.17
CA LYS A 246 -21.06 -6.73 -0.73
C LYS A 246 -21.59 -7.05 0.66
N GLY A 247 -21.41 -6.14 1.61
CA GLY A 247 -21.88 -6.32 2.99
C GLY A 247 -21.31 -7.56 3.68
N GLY A 248 -20.19 -8.10 3.19
CA GLY A 248 -19.68 -9.36 3.67
C GLY A 248 -20.46 -10.61 3.24
N ASN A 249 -21.35 -10.53 2.26
CA ASN A 249 -22.06 -11.71 1.77
C ASN A 249 -21.28 -12.42 0.66
N LYS A 250 -20.73 -13.61 0.94
CA LYS A 250 -19.93 -14.40 -0.02
C LYS A 250 -20.66 -14.77 -1.33
N ASN A 251 -21.99 -14.71 -1.33
CA ASN A 251 -22.81 -14.95 -2.52
C ASN A 251 -23.00 -13.69 -3.38
N CYS A 252 -22.50 -12.54 -2.94
CA CYS A 252 -22.66 -11.24 -3.59
C CYS A 252 -21.28 -10.62 -3.84
N SER A 253 -20.58 -11.08 -4.88
CA SER A 253 -19.29 -10.50 -5.28
C SER A 253 -19.44 -9.07 -5.83
N ASN A 254 -18.50 -8.19 -5.50
CA ASN A 254 -18.38 -6.86 -6.11
C ASN A 254 -17.64 -6.88 -7.45
N ASP A 255 -17.22 -8.04 -7.96
CA ASP A 255 -16.38 -8.12 -9.16
C ASP A 255 -17.02 -7.46 -10.38
N ALA A 256 -18.32 -7.67 -10.63
CA ALA A 256 -18.99 -7.05 -11.77
C ALA A 256 -18.94 -5.51 -11.71
N HIS A 257 -19.15 -4.94 -10.52
CA HIS A 257 -19.03 -3.51 -10.28
C HIS A 257 -17.59 -3.03 -10.45
N LYS A 258 -16.62 -3.71 -9.82
CA LYS A 258 -15.19 -3.38 -9.97
C LYS A 258 -14.73 -3.48 -11.43
N MET A 259 -15.16 -4.50 -12.19
CA MET A 259 -14.80 -4.69 -13.60
C MET A 259 -15.38 -3.61 -14.51
N ALA A 260 -16.56 -3.06 -14.19
CA ALA A 260 -17.12 -1.94 -14.93
C ALA A 260 -16.30 -0.65 -14.78
N HIS A 261 -15.51 -0.54 -13.72
CA HIS A 261 -14.78 0.68 -13.38
C HIS A 261 -13.26 0.55 -13.38
N ILE A 262 -12.70 -0.67 -13.42
CA ILE A 262 -11.27 -0.89 -13.42
C ILE A 262 -10.66 -0.29 -14.70
N ASN A 263 -9.58 0.47 -14.53
CA ASN A 263 -8.91 1.16 -15.62
C ASN A 263 -7.50 0.64 -15.83
N THR A 264 -6.73 0.52 -14.74
CA THR A 264 -5.31 0.15 -14.79
C THR A 264 -4.93 -0.76 -13.61
N ILE A 265 -4.07 -1.74 -13.87
CA ILE A 265 -3.41 -2.56 -12.85
C ILE A 265 -1.88 -2.39 -12.90
N PHE A 266 -1.24 -2.58 -11.75
CA PHE A 266 0.20 -2.48 -11.58
C PHE A 266 0.75 -3.72 -10.90
N GLU A 267 1.90 -4.17 -11.39
CA GLU A 267 2.81 -5.03 -10.64
C GLU A 267 4.14 -4.30 -10.48
N VAL A 268 4.68 -4.33 -9.27
CA VAL A 268 5.89 -3.63 -8.88
C VAL A 268 6.93 -4.64 -8.43
N LYS A 269 8.13 -4.56 -9.01
CA LYS A 269 9.25 -5.39 -8.57
C LYS A 269 10.49 -4.57 -8.24
N GLY A 270 11.09 -4.88 -7.11
CA GLY A 270 12.25 -4.18 -6.61
C GLY A 270 12.70 -4.77 -5.28
N SER A 271 13.64 -4.12 -4.61
CA SER A 271 14.17 -4.39 -3.27
C SER A 271 15.65 -4.74 -3.22
N ALA A 272 16.22 -4.59 -2.02
CA ALA A 272 17.55 -5.09 -1.70
C ALA A 272 17.72 -6.60 -1.99
N LEU A 273 16.66 -7.41 -1.84
CA LEU A 273 16.71 -8.84 -2.17
C LEU A 273 16.76 -9.05 -3.68
N MET A 274 15.96 -8.29 -4.44
CA MET A 274 16.04 -8.31 -5.89
C MET A 274 17.43 -7.87 -6.35
N ASN A 275 17.99 -6.79 -5.80
CA ASN A 275 19.33 -6.26 -6.13
C ASN A 275 20.49 -7.26 -5.92
N LYS A 276 20.32 -8.27 -5.05
CA LYS A 276 21.31 -9.35 -4.83
C LYS A 276 21.29 -10.45 -5.89
N LYS A 277 20.26 -10.52 -6.73
CA LYS A 277 20.15 -11.53 -7.80
C LYS A 277 21.01 -11.15 -9.01
N GLY A 278 21.56 -12.16 -9.67
CA GLY A 278 22.17 -12.00 -11.00
C GLY A 278 21.12 -11.74 -12.09
N ASP A 279 21.56 -11.28 -13.25
CA ASP A 279 20.68 -10.82 -14.34
C ASP A 279 19.67 -11.88 -14.78
N SER A 280 20.11 -13.11 -15.06
CA SER A 280 19.22 -14.17 -15.51
C SER A 280 18.12 -14.50 -14.51
N ALA A 281 18.44 -14.52 -13.21
CA ALA A 281 17.47 -14.81 -12.16
C ALA A 281 16.47 -13.66 -11.97
N ARG A 282 16.92 -12.41 -12.13
CA ARG A 282 16.05 -11.23 -12.07
C ARG A 282 15.14 -11.15 -13.29
N LEU A 283 15.69 -11.32 -14.48
CA LEU A 283 14.94 -11.31 -15.73
C LEU A 283 13.83 -12.36 -15.71
N LYS A 284 14.12 -13.58 -15.24
CA LYS A 284 13.09 -14.61 -15.08
C LYS A 284 11.91 -14.12 -14.22
N ILE A 285 12.18 -13.52 -13.07
CA ILE A 285 11.14 -13.00 -12.17
C ILE A 285 10.32 -11.90 -12.87
N TYR A 286 11.00 -10.99 -13.57
CA TYR A 286 10.33 -9.91 -14.31
C TYR A 286 9.42 -10.47 -15.41
N LEU A 287 9.86 -11.48 -16.15
CA LEU A 287 9.06 -12.14 -17.17
C LEU A 287 7.87 -12.91 -16.57
N ASP A 288 8.05 -13.54 -15.40
CA ASP A 288 6.97 -14.21 -14.67
C ASP A 288 5.87 -13.20 -14.26
N ASP A 289 6.26 -12.02 -13.75
CA ASP A 289 5.34 -10.95 -13.35
C ASP A 289 4.66 -10.26 -14.56
N ILE A 290 5.37 -10.10 -15.68
CA ILE A 290 4.77 -9.65 -16.96
C ILE A 290 3.70 -10.66 -17.43
N THR A 291 4.01 -11.96 -17.36
CA THR A 291 3.07 -13.03 -17.71
C THR A 291 1.85 -13.03 -16.79
N LYS A 292 2.05 -12.78 -15.49
CA LYS A 292 0.97 -12.59 -14.51
C LYS A 292 0.03 -11.45 -14.94
N LEU A 293 0.56 -10.29 -15.30
CA LEU A 293 -0.25 -9.14 -15.76
C LEU A 293 -1.04 -9.45 -17.05
N GLN A 294 -0.44 -10.16 -18.00
CA GLN A 294 -1.12 -10.60 -19.22
C GLN A 294 -2.28 -11.55 -18.91
N ASN A 295 -2.06 -12.52 -18.01
CA ASN A 295 -3.12 -13.42 -17.54
C ASN A 295 -4.24 -12.63 -16.86
N TRP A 296 -3.89 -11.60 -16.10
CA TRP A 296 -4.83 -10.69 -15.47
C TRP A 296 -5.71 -9.95 -16.49
N GLN A 297 -5.12 -9.37 -17.54
CA GLN A 297 -5.87 -8.73 -18.62
C GLN A 297 -6.81 -9.72 -19.34
N ASN A 298 -6.34 -10.94 -19.58
CA ASN A 298 -7.17 -12.01 -20.17
C ASN A 298 -8.36 -12.39 -19.28
N MET A 299 -8.14 -12.50 -17.96
CA MET A 299 -9.20 -12.77 -17.00
C MET A 299 -10.19 -11.60 -16.91
N ALA A 300 -9.70 -10.36 -16.85
CA ALA A 300 -10.53 -9.16 -16.79
C ALA A 300 -11.40 -9.01 -18.04
N SER A 301 -10.85 -9.28 -19.22
CA SER A 301 -11.58 -9.26 -20.51
C SER A 301 -12.74 -10.25 -20.52
N LYS A 302 -12.53 -11.47 -20.03
CA LYS A 302 -13.60 -12.48 -19.86
C LYS A 302 -14.68 -12.06 -18.85
N ASN A 303 -14.35 -11.16 -17.93
CA ASN A 303 -15.25 -10.63 -16.89
C ASN A 303 -15.77 -9.21 -17.21
N GLY A 304 -15.63 -8.75 -18.46
CA GLY A 304 -16.28 -7.53 -18.96
C GLY A 304 -15.39 -6.29 -19.06
N SER A 305 -14.12 -6.35 -18.66
CA SER A 305 -13.16 -5.23 -18.81
C SER A 305 -12.19 -5.48 -19.96
N LYS A 306 -12.50 -4.94 -21.14
CA LYS A 306 -11.75 -5.20 -22.38
C LYS A 306 -10.48 -4.36 -22.56
N ASP A 307 -10.46 -3.16 -21.98
CA ASP A 307 -9.42 -2.16 -22.20
C ASP A 307 -8.54 -1.96 -20.94
N LEU A 308 -8.37 -3.02 -20.15
CA LEU A 308 -7.56 -2.96 -18.93
C LEU A 308 -6.09 -2.71 -19.27
N LYS A 309 -5.57 -1.57 -18.83
CA LYS A 309 -4.14 -1.24 -18.95
C LYS A 309 -3.36 -1.97 -17.85
N ALA A 310 -2.16 -2.42 -18.19
CA ALA A 310 -1.27 -3.08 -17.24
C ALA A 310 0.12 -2.46 -17.31
N TYR A 311 0.69 -2.16 -16.14
CA TYR A 311 2.03 -1.62 -16.01
C TYR A 311 2.88 -2.52 -15.13
N PHE A 312 4.02 -2.96 -15.67
CA PHE A 312 5.08 -3.57 -14.87
C PHE A 312 6.13 -2.51 -14.54
N ILE A 313 6.29 -2.20 -13.26
CA ILE A 313 7.29 -1.23 -12.78
C ILE A 313 8.43 -1.99 -12.12
N CYS A 314 9.64 -1.85 -12.61
CA CYS A 314 10.81 -2.48 -12.03
C CYS A 314 11.85 -1.47 -11.58
N LEU A 315 12.32 -1.63 -10.33
CA LEU A 315 13.35 -0.82 -9.70
C LEU A 315 14.66 -1.59 -9.63
N ASP A 316 15.66 -1.15 -10.39
CA ASP A 316 17.02 -1.68 -10.38
C ASP A 316 17.96 -0.73 -9.63
N GLY A 317 18.07 -0.94 -8.32
CA GLY A 317 18.93 -0.14 -7.44
C GLY A 317 20.42 -0.52 -7.51
N ARG A 318 20.84 -1.40 -8.43
CA ARG A 318 22.24 -1.81 -8.53
C ARG A 318 23.11 -0.69 -9.11
N LYS A 319 24.39 -0.71 -8.74
CA LYS A 319 25.40 0.19 -9.33
C LYS A 319 25.53 0.03 -10.85
N LYS A 320 25.33 -1.19 -11.36
CA LYS A 320 25.29 -1.48 -12.79
C LYS A 320 23.88 -1.95 -13.13
N SER A 321 23.23 -1.22 -14.01
CA SER A 321 21.89 -1.51 -14.51
C SER A 321 21.82 -2.86 -15.22
N LEU A 322 20.61 -3.36 -15.40
CA LEU A 322 20.35 -4.49 -16.28
C LEU A 322 20.83 -4.17 -17.70
N HIS A 323 21.49 -5.14 -18.35
CA HIS A 323 21.93 -5.01 -19.73
C HIS A 323 20.74 -4.74 -20.68
N ASN A 324 20.99 -3.95 -21.73
CA ASN A 324 19.96 -3.59 -22.73
C ASN A 324 19.25 -4.81 -23.32
N SER A 325 19.98 -5.89 -23.59
CA SER A 325 19.41 -7.13 -24.13
C SER A 325 18.32 -7.72 -23.24
N ALA A 326 18.45 -7.62 -21.92
CA ALA A 326 17.44 -8.12 -20.99
C ALA A 326 16.22 -7.17 -20.90
N ILE A 327 16.42 -5.86 -21.04
CA ILE A 327 15.32 -4.89 -21.14
C ILE A 327 14.56 -5.11 -22.45
N GLU A 328 15.27 -5.27 -23.57
CA GLU A 328 14.69 -5.62 -24.86
C GLU A 328 13.90 -6.93 -24.80
N GLU A 329 14.41 -7.94 -24.09
CA GLU A 329 13.67 -9.19 -23.88
C GLU A 329 12.36 -8.96 -23.11
N MET A 330 12.38 -8.14 -22.04
CA MET A 330 11.17 -7.77 -21.32
C MET A 330 10.15 -7.07 -22.22
N VAL A 331 10.59 -6.08 -23.01
CA VAL A 331 9.72 -5.32 -23.93
C VAL A 331 9.14 -6.23 -25.02
N ASN A 332 9.97 -7.08 -25.61
CA ASN A 332 9.52 -8.04 -26.63
C ASN A 332 8.50 -9.05 -26.10
N LYS A 333 8.54 -9.35 -24.79
CA LYS A 333 7.62 -10.27 -24.12
C LYS A 333 6.38 -9.57 -23.55
N SER A 334 6.36 -8.23 -23.48
CA SER A 334 5.30 -7.51 -22.77
C SER A 334 4.01 -7.36 -23.59
N SER A 335 4.10 -7.22 -24.91
CA SER A 335 3.02 -7.11 -25.92
C SER A 335 1.92 -6.06 -25.65
N ASN A 336 1.18 -6.17 -24.55
CA ASN A 336 0.08 -5.32 -24.10
C ASN A 336 0.26 -4.85 -22.63
N VAL A 337 1.43 -5.09 -22.06
CA VAL A 337 1.87 -4.60 -20.75
C VAL A 337 2.93 -3.51 -20.97
N SER A 338 2.67 -2.32 -20.45
CA SER A 338 3.65 -1.23 -20.46
C SER A 338 4.75 -1.53 -19.44
N ILE A 339 6.00 -1.25 -19.79
CA ILE A 339 7.17 -1.46 -18.92
C ILE A 339 7.71 -0.12 -18.45
N VAL A 340 7.90 0.03 -17.14
CA VAL A 340 8.61 1.15 -16.54
C VAL A 340 9.86 0.61 -15.88
N TYR A 341 11.02 0.93 -16.45
CA TYR A 341 12.32 0.57 -15.91
C TYR A 341 12.94 1.77 -15.19
N ILE A 342 13.25 1.61 -13.90
CA ILE A 342 13.86 2.64 -13.05
C ILE A 342 15.22 2.13 -12.59
N GLY A 343 16.31 2.61 -13.19
CA GLY A 343 17.68 2.27 -12.81
C GLY A 343 18.52 3.51 -12.48
N ASN A 344 19.66 3.30 -11.81
CA ASN A 344 20.57 4.40 -11.43
C ASN A 344 21.09 5.23 -12.61
N GLU A 345 21.19 4.63 -13.80
CA GLU A 345 21.75 5.29 -14.99
C GLU A 345 20.68 5.81 -15.95
N ARG A 346 19.43 5.34 -15.82
CA ARG A 346 18.35 5.65 -16.75
C ARG A 346 16.98 5.31 -16.19
N ILE A 347 15.99 6.08 -16.64
CA ILE A 347 14.56 5.81 -16.45
C ILE A 347 13.97 5.67 -17.84
N GLU A 348 13.30 4.55 -18.11
CA GLU A 348 12.74 4.24 -19.42
C GLU A 348 11.27 3.80 -19.27
N VAL A 349 10.41 4.29 -20.17
CA VAL A 349 8.99 3.94 -20.23
C VAL A 349 8.69 3.40 -21.62
N PHE A 350 8.25 2.14 -21.68
CA PHE A 350 7.87 1.45 -22.91
C PHE A 350 6.35 1.22 -22.85
N PRO A 351 5.56 1.87 -23.72
CA PRO A 351 4.10 1.77 -23.69
C PRO A 351 3.57 0.39 -24.04
#